data_AF-A0A4Q3DM45-F1
#
_entry.id   AF-A0A4Q3DM45-F1
#
_cell.length_a   1.000
_cell.length_b   1.000
_cell.length_c   1.000
_cell.angle_alpha   90.00
_cell.angle_beta   90.00
_cell.angle_gamma   90.00
#
_symmetry.space_group_name_H-M   'P 1'
#
loop_
_entity.id
_entity.type
_entity.pdbx_description
1 polymer ?
#
loop_
_entity_poly.entity_id
_entity_poly.type
_entity_poly.pdbx_seq_one_letter_code
_entity_poly.pdbx_strand_id
1 'polypeptide(L)'
;MPRKSEKVSESEKLPRIGEEVVVQLQSALASAEADFGADDAPTFGLTPRMTAALEELSLKAEKASAGFTNIVTALAIKAARPDVDVRYHQSQIQSQTPNPAGFNFRGLSENFVYPWLSQNDFQGAKSGWQTRTLERPKPYRMEYDENILDIKDSFLAMYDELEEFDADPVEALRYIAYRQIQFRAAKQITIAEPKTSDITLIMSMLEAHFMYEYTAKGASRLPVLAFHAIYSVLVKELQRFKGKVLKPLEQHSAADSQTGALGDIEVSNENGSIFEALEIKHGMQITAKVLEDVKRKVMDKSVSRYYVLTTHSARIDSALNEELRQIQARFGCQVILNGVLPSLFYYFRLLAEPAEFFPAYARLLKEDKAISFQHREMWNRIAVG
;
A
#
# COMPACT_ATOMS: atom_id res chain seq x y z
N MET A 1 -4.51 -42.92 43.96
CA MET A 1 -4.36 -41.46 43.83
C MET A 1 -4.52 -41.09 42.36
N PRO A 2 -5.56 -40.34 41.97
CA PRO A 2 -5.72 -39.89 40.59
C PRO A 2 -4.72 -38.76 40.31
N ARG A 3 -4.00 -38.85 39.18
CA ARG A 3 -3.11 -37.79 38.69
C ARG A 3 -3.96 -36.54 38.44
N LYS A 4 -3.62 -35.44 39.14
CA LYS A 4 -4.13 -34.10 38.83
C LYS A 4 -3.74 -33.78 37.38
N SER A 5 -4.72 -33.52 36.52
CA SER A 5 -4.47 -32.88 35.24
C SER A 5 -3.93 -31.48 35.50
N GLU A 6 -2.73 -31.18 35.01
CA GLU A 6 -2.17 -29.84 35.01
C GLU A 6 -3.02 -28.96 34.08
N LYS A 7 -3.76 -28.03 34.69
CA LYS A 7 -4.45 -26.96 33.95
C LYS A 7 -3.37 -25.98 33.46
N VAL A 8 -2.98 -26.09 32.19
CA VAL A 8 -2.20 -25.08 31.47
C VAL A 8 -2.93 -23.74 31.53
N SER A 9 -2.23 -22.68 31.92
CA SER A 9 -2.79 -21.34 32.10
C SER A 9 -3.31 -20.77 30.76
N GLU A 10 -4.37 -19.94 30.80
CA GLU A 10 -4.92 -19.30 29.58
C GLU A 10 -3.88 -18.48 28.82
N SER A 11 -2.87 -17.95 29.50
CA SER A 11 -1.75 -17.20 28.92
C SER A 11 -0.76 -18.04 28.09
N GLU A 12 -0.66 -19.35 28.35
CA GLU A 12 0.24 -20.27 27.62
C GLU A 12 -0.43 -20.92 26.40
N LYS A 13 -1.77 -20.84 26.30
CA LYS A 13 -2.53 -21.50 25.22
C LYS A 13 -2.46 -20.72 23.90
N LEU A 14 -2.53 -19.39 23.95
CA LEU A 14 -2.57 -18.56 22.74
C LEU A 14 -1.29 -18.66 21.89
N PRO A 15 -0.06 -18.61 22.48
CA PRO A 15 1.16 -18.78 21.69
C PRO A 15 1.25 -20.13 21.00
N ARG A 16 0.94 -21.22 21.73
CA ARG A 16 0.99 -22.58 21.20
C ARG A 16 0.04 -22.79 20.02
N ILE A 17 -1.22 -22.33 20.14
CA ILE A 17 -2.19 -22.43 19.05
C ILE A 17 -1.80 -21.50 17.89
N GLY A 18 -1.22 -20.34 18.20
CA GLY A 18 -0.65 -19.44 17.20
C GLY A 18 0.42 -20.12 16.35
N GLU A 19 1.32 -20.89 16.95
CA GLU A 19 2.33 -21.68 16.24
C GLU A 19 1.68 -22.74 15.33
N GLU A 20 0.70 -23.49 15.83
CA GLU A 20 -0.06 -24.48 15.03
C GLU A 20 -0.72 -23.82 13.81
N VAL A 21 -1.35 -22.66 13.99
CA VAL A 21 -1.96 -21.85 12.91
C VAL A 21 -0.92 -21.38 11.89
N VAL A 22 0.23 -20.87 12.34
CA VAL A 22 1.30 -20.41 11.44
C VAL A 22 1.88 -21.56 10.62
N VAL A 23 2.01 -22.75 11.19
CA VAL A 23 2.46 -23.95 10.44
C VAL A 23 1.51 -24.25 9.28
N GLN A 24 0.20 -24.19 9.50
CA GLN A 24 -0.79 -24.42 8.43
C GLN A 24 -0.71 -23.35 7.34
N LEU A 25 -0.59 -22.07 7.73
CA LEU A 25 -0.42 -20.96 6.80
C LEU A 25 0.85 -21.10 5.95
N GLN A 26 1.99 -21.45 6.56
CA GLN A 26 3.25 -21.67 5.86
C GLN A 26 3.20 -22.88 4.94
N SER A 27 2.59 -23.98 5.37
CA SER A 27 2.42 -25.18 4.55
C SER A 27 1.55 -24.89 3.32
N ALA A 28 0.45 -24.18 3.50
CA ALA A 28 -0.44 -23.79 2.40
C ALA A 28 0.26 -22.86 1.39
N LEU A 29 1.05 -21.90 1.87
CA LEU A 29 1.84 -21.02 1.02
C LEU A 29 2.90 -21.77 0.22
N ALA A 30 3.66 -22.67 0.86
CA ALA A 30 4.68 -23.46 0.17
C ALA A 30 4.07 -24.30 -0.96
N SER A 31 2.92 -24.95 -0.71
CA SER A 31 2.19 -25.69 -1.76
C SER A 31 1.69 -24.76 -2.87
N ALA A 32 1.11 -23.62 -2.52
CA ALA A 32 0.61 -22.65 -3.49
C ALA A 32 1.73 -22.00 -4.34
N GLU A 33 2.93 -21.81 -3.78
CA GLU A 33 4.10 -21.34 -4.52
C GLU A 33 4.62 -22.40 -5.49
N ALA A 34 4.62 -23.68 -5.08
CA ALA A 34 4.93 -24.78 -5.98
C ALA A 34 3.93 -24.87 -7.14
N ASP A 35 2.63 -24.70 -6.87
CA ASP A 35 1.59 -24.67 -7.90
C ASP A 35 1.76 -23.49 -8.86
N PHE A 36 2.08 -22.31 -8.33
CA PHE A 36 2.27 -21.11 -9.15
C PHE A 36 3.49 -21.21 -10.07
N GLY A 37 4.50 -21.99 -9.68
CA GLY A 37 5.67 -22.27 -10.50
C GLY A 37 5.53 -23.45 -11.47
N ALA A 38 4.43 -24.19 -11.43
CA ALA A 38 4.20 -25.35 -12.30
C ALA A 38 3.61 -24.94 -13.66
N ASP A 39 3.88 -25.74 -14.69
CA ASP A 39 3.35 -25.52 -16.05
C ASP A 39 1.85 -25.86 -16.16
N ASP A 40 1.37 -26.79 -15.34
CA ASP A 40 -0.03 -27.23 -15.32
C ASP A 40 -0.84 -26.44 -14.29
N ALA A 41 -2.11 -26.18 -14.61
CA ALA A 41 -3.03 -25.56 -13.67
C ALA A 41 -3.27 -26.48 -12.46
N PRO A 42 -3.15 -25.98 -11.22
CA PRO A 42 -3.37 -26.80 -10.03
C PRO A 42 -4.84 -27.23 -9.93
N THR A 43 -5.05 -28.45 -9.45
CA THR A 43 -6.36 -28.95 -9.05
C THR A 43 -6.52 -28.81 -7.55
N PHE A 44 -7.66 -28.27 -7.12
CA PHE A 44 -8.00 -28.14 -5.70
C PHE A 44 -9.08 -29.15 -5.35
N GLY A 45 -8.91 -29.85 -4.23
CA GLY A 45 -9.86 -30.82 -3.70
C GLY A 45 -11.12 -30.19 -3.08
N LEU A 46 -11.71 -29.18 -3.74
CA LEU A 46 -12.79 -28.35 -3.19
C LEU A 46 -14.09 -28.53 -3.97
N THR A 47 -15.21 -28.37 -3.29
CA THR A 47 -16.53 -28.35 -3.95
C THR A 47 -16.63 -27.13 -4.88
N PRO A 48 -17.49 -27.17 -5.92
CA PRO A 48 -17.73 -26.01 -6.77
C PRO A 48 -18.24 -24.80 -5.99
N ARG A 49 -19.06 -25.02 -4.94
CA ARG A 49 -19.61 -23.95 -4.09
C ARG A 49 -18.51 -23.30 -3.25
N MET A 50 -17.65 -24.10 -2.61
CA MET A 50 -16.50 -23.59 -1.85
C MET A 50 -15.53 -22.86 -2.77
N THR A 51 -15.21 -23.42 -3.94
CA THR A 51 -14.33 -22.79 -4.93
C THR A 51 -14.86 -21.42 -5.36
N ALA A 52 -16.14 -21.33 -5.72
CA ALA A 52 -16.75 -20.05 -6.11
C ALA A 52 -16.73 -19.02 -4.96
N ALA A 53 -16.99 -19.48 -3.73
CA ALA A 53 -16.96 -18.61 -2.55
C ALA A 53 -15.56 -18.05 -2.29
N LEU A 54 -14.54 -18.91 -2.28
CA LEU A 54 -13.14 -18.52 -2.08
C LEU A 54 -12.63 -17.61 -3.19
N GLU A 55 -13.07 -17.83 -4.43
CA GLU A 55 -12.74 -16.99 -5.57
C GLU A 55 -13.29 -15.56 -5.38
N GLU A 56 -14.57 -15.43 -5.05
CA GLU A 56 -15.20 -14.14 -4.82
C GLU A 56 -14.56 -13.40 -3.63
N LEU A 57 -14.30 -14.11 -2.53
CA LEU A 57 -13.62 -13.58 -1.35
C LEU A 57 -12.21 -13.08 -1.69
N SER A 58 -11.47 -13.82 -2.51
CA SER A 58 -10.12 -13.45 -2.94
C SER A 58 -10.13 -12.23 -3.86
N LEU A 59 -11.05 -12.15 -4.82
CA LEU A 59 -11.22 -11.01 -5.72
C LEU A 59 -11.59 -9.71 -4.96
N LYS A 60 -12.42 -9.84 -3.91
CA LYS A 60 -12.88 -8.71 -3.10
C LYS A 60 -12.01 -8.42 -1.88
N ALA A 61 -10.87 -9.11 -1.72
CA ALA A 61 -10.04 -9.04 -0.52
C ALA A 61 -9.53 -7.62 -0.19
N GLU A 62 -9.24 -6.80 -1.20
CA GLU A 62 -8.83 -5.40 -0.99
C GLU A 62 -9.99 -4.52 -0.48
N LYS A 63 -11.18 -4.69 -1.05
CA LYS A 63 -12.40 -3.95 -0.67
C LYS A 63 -12.96 -4.41 0.68
N ALA A 64 -12.84 -5.70 1.00
CA ALA A 64 -13.41 -6.34 2.18
C ALA A 64 -12.33 -7.03 3.06
N SER A 65 -11.22 -6.34 3.27
CA SER A 65 -10.02 -6.86 3.96
C SER A 65 -10.28 -7.41 5.36
N ALA A 66 -11.25 -6.83 6.09
CA ALA A 66 -11.70 -7.32 7.39
C ALA A 66 -12.33 -8.72 7.30
N GLY A 67 -13.25 -8.93 6.36
CA GLY A 67 -13.89 -10.23 6.12
C GLY A 67 -12.91 -11.25 5.57
N PHE A 68 -12.03 -10.84 4.65
CA PHE A 68 -10.98 -11.73 4.13
C PHE A 68 -10.04 -12.24 5.22
N THR A 69 -9.57 -11.35 6.11
CA THR A 69 -8.71 -11.75 7.25
C THR A 69 -9.43 -12.72 8.18
N ASN A 70 -10.74 -12.53 8.38
CA ASN A 70 -11.59 -13.41 9.19
C ASN A 70 -11.68 -14.82 8.58
N ILE A 71 -11.90 -14.93 7.27
CA ILE A 71 -11.90 -16.20 6.53
C ILE A 71 -10.56 -16.92 6.64
N VAL A 72 -9.44 -16.24 6.37
CA VAL A 72 -8.09 -16.83 6.48
C VAL A 72 -7.82 -17.32 7.89
N THR A 73 -8.26 -16.55 8.90
CA THR A 73 -8.13 -16.94 10.31
C THR A 73 -8.91 -18.22 10.60
N ALA A 74 -10.16 -18.31 10.17
CA ALA A 74 -11.02 -19.48 10.41
C ALA A 74 -10.48 -20.73 9.70
N LEU A 75 -10.08 -20.61 8.44
CA LEU A 75 -9.47 -21.71 7.68
C LEU A 75 -8.20 -22.24 8.35
N ALA A 76 -7.31 -21.34 8.80
CA ALA A 76 -6.08 -21.72 9.49
C ALA A 76 -6.34 -22.40 10.84
N ILE A 77 -7.38 -21.96 11.58
CA ILE A 77 -7.81 -22.61 12.81
C ILE A 77 -8.39 -24.00 12.51
N LYS A 78 -9.28 -24.13 11.52
CA LYS A 78 -9.89 -25.43 11.16
C LYS A 78 -8.84 -26.43 10.68
N ALA A 79 -7.86 -25.99 9.88
CA ALA A 79 -6.73 -26.81 9.45
C ALA A 79 -5.85 -27.27 10.63
N ALA A 80 -5.60 -26.38 11.59
CA ALA A 80 -4.81 -26.72 12.78
C ALA A 80 -5.58 -27.61 13.76
N ARG A 81 -6.89 -27.42 13.86
CA ARG A 81 -7.78 -28.04 14.84
C ARG A 81 -9.10 -28.46 14.17
N PRO A 82 -9.12 -29.62 13.47
CA PRO A 82 -10.26 -30.06 12.67
C PRO A 82 -11.57 -30.18 13.46
N ASP A 83 -11.47 -30.57 14.73
CA ASP A 83 -12.64 -30.75 15.61
C ASP A 83 -13.32 -29.43 16.03
N VAL A 84 -12.73 -28.27 15.75
CA VAL A 84 -13.28 -26.96 16.17
C VAL A 84 -14.37 -26.52 15.20
N ASP A 85 -15.53 -26.10 15.72
CA ASP A 85 -16.55 -25.41 14.92
C ASP A 85 -16.19 -23.92 14.80
N VAL A 86 -15.69 -23.52 13.64
CA VAL A 86 -15.13 -22.17 13.43
C VAL A 86 -16.19 -21.07 13.36
N ARG A 87 -17.48 -21.40 13.32
CA ARG A 87 -18.56 -20.40 13.36
C ARG A 87 -18.63 -19.71 14.73
N TYR A 88 -18.20 -20.39 15.80
CA TYR A 88 -18.27 -19.94 17.19
C TYR A 88 -16.99 -19.23 17.64
N HIS A 89 -16.67 -18.15 16.95
CA HIS A 89 -15.39 -17.43 17.02
C HIS A 89 -15.10 -16.68 18.35
N GLN A 90 -16.12 -16.40 19.18
CA GLN A 90 -15.97 -15.72 20.47
C GLN A 90 -16.19 -16.66 21.65
N SER A 91 -15.39 -16.49 22.71
CA SER A 91 -15.50 -17.29 23.94
C SER A 91 -16.91 -17.29 24.54
N GLN A 92 -17.66 -16.18 24.43
CA GLN A 92 -19.02 -16.05 24.98
C GLN A 92 -20.10 -16.84 24.24
N ILE A 93 -19.85 -17.28 23.01
CA ILE A 93 -20.80 -18.11 22.23
C ILE A 93 -20.35 -19.57 22.09
N GLN A 94 -19.15 -19.92 22.51
CA GLN A 94 -18.61 -21.28 22.34
C GLN A 94 -19.35 -22.35 23.12
N SER A 95 -20.09 -22.01 24.18
CA SER A 95 -20.96 -22.95 24.90
C SER A 95 -22.16 -23.43 24.06
N GLN A 96 -22.43 -22.82 22.91
CA GLN A 96 -23.54 -23.15 22.02
C GLN A 96 -23.18 -24.22 20.96
N THR A 97 -21.95 -24.74 20.99
CA THR A 97 -21.50 -25.82 20.11
C THR A 97 -20.90 -26.97 20.93
N PRO A 98 -21.08 -28.24 20.51
CA PRO A 98 -20.35 -29.37 21.11
C PRO A 98 -18.84 -29.32 20.82
N ASN A 99 -18.42 -28.49 19.87
CA ASN A 99 -17.08 -28.42 19.31
C ASN A 99 -16.40 -27.04 19.55
N PRO A 100 -16.25 -26.59 20.82
CA PRO A 100 -15.73 -25.27 21.11
C PRO A 100 -14.23 -25.17 20.85
N ALA A 101 -13.78 -24.00 20.40
CA ALA A 101 -12.35 -23.73 20.22
C ALA A 101 -11.58 -23.67 21.55
N GLY A 102 -12.20 -23.08 22.58
CA GLY A 102 -11.56 -22.82 23.88
C GLY A 102 -10.64 -21.59 23.89
N PHE A 103 -10.72 -20.73 22.87
CA PHE A 103 -9.97 -19.48 22.73
C PHE A 103 -10.70 -18.50 21.80
N ASN A 104 -10.33 -17.22 21.84
CA ASN A 104 -10.92 -16.18 20.99
C ASN A 104 -10.13 -16.00 19.68
N PHE A 105 -10.81 -16.00 18.54
CA PHE A 105 -10.18 -15.96 17.21
C PHE A 105 -9.49 -14.62 16.93
N ARG A 106 -9.99 -13.53 17.50
CA ARG A 106 -9.40 -12.20 17.35
C ARG A 106 -7.94 -12.17 17.79
N GLY A 107 -7.64 -12.81 18.91
CA GLY A 107 -6.28 -12.87 19.45
C GLY A 107 -5.31 -13.57 18.50
N LEU A 108 -5.75 -14.64 17.84
CA LEU A 108 -4.95 -15.32 16.82
C LEU A 108 -4.79 -14.48 15.55
N SER A 109 -5.88 -13.83 15.13
CA SER A 109 -5.86 -13.00 13.94
C SER A 109 -4.89 -11.83 14.04
N GLU A 110 -4.92 -11.08 15.15
CA GLU A 110 -4.09 -9.89 15.36
C GLU A 110 -2.61 -10.23 15.56
N ASN A 111 -2.30 -11.35 16.23
CA ASN A 111 -0.94 -11.70 16.63
C ASN A 111 -0.21 -12.64 15.66
N PHE A 112 -0.94 -13.40 14.82
CA PHE A 112 -0.34 -14.42 13.96
C PHE A 112 -0.78 -14.29 12.49
N VAL A 113 -2.10 -14.28 12.23
CA VAL A 113 -2.61 -14.33 10.84
C VAL A 113 -2.36 -13.01 10.10
N TYR A 114 -2.69 -11.86 10.68
CA TYR A 114 -2.44 -10.57 10.04
C TYR A 114 -0.94 -10.29 9.83
N PRO A 115 -0.05 -10.51 10.82
CA PRO A 115 1.39 -10.45 10.58
C PRO A 115 1.85 -11.33 9.42
N TRP A 116 1.35 -12.56 9.32
CA TRP A 116 1.67 -13.46 8.21
C TRP A 116 1.16 -12.92 6.86
N LEU A 117 -0.08 -12.43 6.78
CA LEU A 117 -0.63 -11.81 5.56
C LEU A 117 0.24 -10.61 5.14
N SER A 118 0.59 -9.75 6.08
CA SER A 118 1.39 -8.56 5.84
C SER A 118 2.83 -8.88 5.40
N GLN A 119 3.46 -9.90 5.99
CA GLN A 119 4.81 -10.33 5.63
C GLN A 119 4.88 -10.88 4.19
N ASN A 120 3.77 -11.46 3.72
CA ASN A 120 3.67 -12.04 2.38
C ASN A 120 3.08 -11.07 1.32
N ASP A 121 2.85 -9.80 1.67
CA ASP A 121 2.21 -8.80 0.81
C ASP A 121 0.82 -9.22 0.29
N PHE A 122 0.07 -9.93 1.15
CA PHE A 122 -1.32 -10.32 0.90
C PHE A 122 -2.30 -9.31 1.51
N GLN A 123 -3.53 -9.28 0.97
CA GLN A 123 -4.57 -8.40 1.49
C GLN A 123 -4.97 -8.80 2.92
N GLY A 124 -5.18 -7.82 3.79
CA GLY A 124 -5.61 -8.08 5.17
C GLY A 124 -5.80 -6.82 6.00
N ALA A 125 -6.48 -6.96 7.13
CA ALA A 125 -6.76 -5.89 8.08
C ALA A 125 -6.49 -6.34 9.51
N LYS A 126 -5.58 -5.64 10.21
CA LYS A 126 -5.21 -5.96 11.59
C LYS A 126 -6.41 -6.00 12.52
N SER A 127 -7.27 -4.99 12.44
CA SER A 127 -8.47 -4.83 13.27
C SER A 127 -9.73 -5.41 12.62
N GLY A 128 -9.60 -6.36 11.68
CA GLY A 128 -10.74 -6.88 10.91
C GLY A 128 -11.87 -7.44 11.79
N TRP A 129 -11.50 -8.14 12.87
CA TRP A 129 -12.41 -8.74 13.83
C TRP A 129 -13.11 -7.74 14.76
N GLN A 130 -12.72 -6.46 14.77
CA GLN A 130 -13.37 -5.38 15.54
C GLN A 130 -14.44 -4.64 14.73
N THR A 131 -14.71 -5.08 13.49
CA THR A 131 -15.75 -4.47 12.67
C THR A 131 -17.11 -4.82 13.28
N ARG A 132 -17.99 -3.83 13.48
CA ARG A 132 -19.30 -3.97 14.13
C ARG A 132 -20.13 -5.16 13.64
N THR A 133 -20.03 -5.51 12.36
CA THR A 133 -20.80 -6.58 11.73
C THR A 133 -20.15 -7.96 11.87
N LEU A 134 -18.84 -8.03 12.16
CA LEU A 134 -18.09 -9.27 12.39
C LEU A 134 -17.95 -9.57 13.90
N GLU A 135 -17.94 -8.57 14.77
CA GLU A 135 -17.73 -8.74 16.21
C GLU A 135 -19.00 -9.15 16.99
N ARG A 136 -20.14 -9.41 16.31
CA ARG A 136 -21.37 -9.79 17.02
C ARG A 136 -21.24 -11.17 17.65
N PRO A 137 -21.74 -11.38 18.87
CA PRO A 137 -21.75 -12.69 19.50
C PRO A 137 -22.86 -13.58 18.94
N LYS A 138 -22.76 -13.90 17.65
CA LYS A 138 -23.64 -14.82 16.94
C LYS A 138 -22.77 -15.72 16.06
N PRO A 139 -23.11 -17.02 15.91
CA PRO A 139 -22.37 -17.90 15.03
C PRO A 139 -22.58 -17.50 13.56
N TYR A 140 -21.54 -17.64 12.73
CA TYR A 140 -21.61 -17.39 11.29
C TYR A 140 -22.31 -18.53 10.54
N ARG A 141 -23.62 -18.69 10.77
CA ARG A 141 -24.48 -19.62 10.01
C ARG A 141 -25.11 -18.92 8.81
N MET A 142 -25.72 -19.67 7.90
CA MET A 142 -26.39 -19.11 6.72
C MET A 142 -27.48 -18.07 7.07
N GLU A 143 -28.07 -18.13 8.26
CA GLU A 143 -29.09 -17.19 8.75
C GLU A 143 -28.50 -15.93 9.41
N TYR A 144 -27.18 -15.75 9.43
CA TYR A 144 -26.54 -14.59 10.05
C TYR A 144 -27.07 -13.28 9.44
N ASP A 145 -27.62 -12.39 10.28
CA ASP A 145 -28.48 -11.29 9.85
C ASP A 145 -27.73 -9.97 9.59
N GLU A 146 -26.50 -9.83 10.09
CA GLU A 146 -25.73 -8.59 9.90
C GLU A 146 -25.23 -8.43 8.46
N ASN A 147 -24.90 -7.19 8.10
CA ASN A 147 -24.39 -6.85 6.76
C ASN A 147 -22.88 -7.07 6.68
N ILE A 148 -22.44 -8.06 5.89
CA ILE A 148 -21.01 -8.30 5.58
C ILE A 148 -20.69 -7.78 4.16
N LEU A 149 -21.36 -6.70 3.76
CA LEU A 149 -21.22 -6.08 2.44
C LEU A 149 -21.43 -7.10 1.31
N ASP A 150 -20.79 -6.85 0.17
CA ASP A 150 -20.92 -7.63 -1.05
C ASP A 150 -20.25 -9.02 -0.97
N ILE A 151 -19.70 -9.43 0.18
CA ILE A 151 -19.08 -10.75 0.36
C ILE A 151 -19.91 -11.68 1.25
N LYS A 152 -21.08 -11.24 1.74
CA LYS A 152 -21.85 -11.98 2.77
C LYS A 152 -22.14 -13.43 2.38
N ASP A 153 -22.65 -13.66 1.17
CA ASP A 153 -23.07 -15.00 0.76
C ASP A 153 -21.88 -15.96 0.66
N SER A 154 -20.78 -15.52 0.02
CA SER A 154 -19.55 -16.29 -0.06
C SER A 154 -18.84 -16.46 1.28
N PHE A 155 -18.92 -15.45 2.16
CA PHE A 155 -18.42 -15.53 3.52
C PHE A 155 -19.14 -16.63 4.31
N LEU A 156 -20.47 -16.66 4.27
CA LEU A 156 -21.26 -17.67 4.99
C LEU A 156 -21.18 -19.05 4.33
N ALA A 157 -21.13 -19.11 2.99
CA ALA A 157 -20.93 -20.37 2.27
C ALA A 157 -19.61 -21.04 2.65
N MET A 158 -18.52 -20.28 2.85
CA MET A 158 -17.24 -20.82 3.31
C MET A 158 -17.40 -21.55 4.66
N TYR A 159 -18.02 -20.90 5.65
CA TYR A 159 -18.26 -21.50 6.96
C TYR A 159 -19.20 -22.71 6.92
N ASP A 160 -20.21 -22.67 6.05
CA ASP A 160 -21.17 -23.75 5.84
C ASP A 160 -20.49 -24.98 5.23
N GLU A 161 -19.67 -24.78 4.19
CA GLU A 161 -18.91 -25.85 3.53
C GLU A 161 -17.92 -26.53 4.51
N LEU A 162 -17.25 -25.76 5.38
CA LEU A 162 -16.34 -26.32 6.39
C LEU A 162 -17.05 -27.15 7.47
N GLU A 163 -18.24 -26.73 7.90
CA GLU A 163 -18.86 -27.28 9.11
C GLU A 163 -20.01 -28.26 8.82
N GLU A 164 -20.64 -28.18 7.65
CA GLU A 164 -21.77 -29.06 7.27
C GLU A 164 -21.41 -30.01 6.11
N PHE A 165 -20.36 -29.71 5.34
CA PHE A 165 -19.98 -30.48 4.13
C PHE A 165 -18.54 -31.01 4.14
N ASP A 166 -17.84 -30.93 5.29
CA ASP A 166 -16.50 -31.48 5.51
C ASP A 166 -15.47 -31.02 4.45
N ALA A 167 -15.61 -29.78 3.98
CA ALA A 167 -14.68 -29.20 3.02
C ALA A 167 -13.26 -29.13 3.63
N ASP A 168 -12.25 -29.51 2.84
CA ASP A 168 -10.87 -29.56 3.30
C ASP A 168 -10.32 -28.13 3.56
N PRO A 169 -10.04 -27.76 4.82
CA PRO A 169 -9.53 -26.43 5.16
C PRO A 169 -8.10 -26.20 4.66
N VAL A 170 -7.29 -27.25 4.49
CA VAL A 170 -5.91 -27.15 3.98
C VAL A 170 -5.94 -26.81 2.49
N GLU A 171 -6.77 -27.51 1.71
CA GLU A 171 -6.96 -27.20 0.29
C GLU A 171 -7.58 -25.80 0.08
N ALA A 172 -8.48 -25.37 0.96
CA ALA A 172 -9.04 -24.03 0.94
C ALA A 172 -8.01 -22.93 1.26
N LEU A 173 -7.12 -23.15 2.23
CA LEU A 173 -5.99 -22.25 2.49
C LEU A 173 -5.03 -22.18 1.30
N ARG A 174 -4.70 -23.34 0.71
CA ARG A 174 -3.86 -23.43 -0.48
C ARG A 174 -4.47 -22.65 -1.64
N TYR A 175 -5.79 -22.78 -1.86
CA TYR A 175 -6.52 -21.99 -2.87
C TYR A 175 -6.39 -20.49 -2.63
N ILE A 176 -6.68 -20.00 -1.41
CA ILE A 176 -6.55 -18.58 -1.09
C ILE A 176 -5.11 -18.10 -1.31
N ALA A 177 -4.12 -18.84 -0.80
CA ALA A 177 -2.72 -18.47 -0.96
C ALA A 177 -2.33 -18.38 -2.44
N TYR A 178 -2.76 -19.35 -3.26
CA TYR A 178 -2.52 -19.36 -4.70
C TYR A 178 -3.13 -18.13 -5.39
N ARG A 179 -4.39 -17.79 -5.08
CA ARG A 179 -5.03 -16.59 -5.64
C ARG A 179 -4.33 -15.30 -5.20
N GLN A 180 -3.91 -15.20 -3.94
CA GLN A 180 -3.16 -14.04 -3.46
C GLN A 180 -1.78 -13.93 -4.13
N ILE A 181 -1.09 -15.03 -4.40
CA ILE A 181 0.15 -15.04 -5.19
C ILE A 181 -0.13 -14.53 -6.60
N GLN A 182 -1.20 -14.99 -7.25
CA GLN A 182 -1.57 -14.51 -8.59
C GLN A 182 -1.86 -13.01 -8.60
N PHE A 183 -2.60 -12.48 -7.62
CA PHE A 183 -2.84 -11.04 -7.52
C PHE A 183 -1.57 -10.25 -7.20
N ARG A 184 -0.71 -10.77 -6.33
CA ARG A 184 0.60 -10.17 -6.01
C ARG A 184 1.50 -10.13 -7.25
N ALA A 185 1.57 -11.23 -8.00
CA ALA A 185 2.35 -11.33 -9.24
C ALA A 185 1.79 -10.41 -10.33
N ALA A 186 0.46 -10.35 -10.49
CA ALA A 186 -0.18 -9.39 -11.37
C ALA A 186 0.20 -7.95 -10.97
N LYS A 187 0.30 -7.63 -9.67
CA LYS A 187 0.74 -6.32 -9.19
C LYS A 187 2.22 -6.00 -9.53
N GLN A 188 3.07 -7.00 -9.74
CA GLN A 188 4.48 -6.83 -10.14
C GLN A 188 4.61 -6.64 -11.66
N ILE A 189 4.30 -5.44 -12.13
CA ILE A 189 4.60 -5.04 -13.51
C ILE A 189 6.10 -4.68 -13.64
N THR A 190 6.77 -5.21 -14.66
CA THR A 190 8.04 -4.65 -15.13
C THR A 190 7.78 -3.28 -15.74
N ILE A 191 8.29 -2.23 -15.10
CA ILE A 191 8.07 -0.85 -15.55
C ILE A 191 8.96 -0.57 -16.76
N ALA A 192 8.37 -0.02 -17.81
CA ALA A 192 9.09 0.33 -19.03
C ALA A 192 10.08 1.47 -18.77
N GLU A 193 11.30 1.30 -19.27
CA GLU A 193 12.38 2.29 -19.23
C GLU A 193 12.75 2.66 -20.68
N PRO A 194 12.07 3.66 -21.29
CA PRO A 194 12.43 4.16 -22.60
C PRO A 194 13.91 4.59 -22.65
N LYS A 195 14.54 4.44 -23.81
CA LYS A 195 15.93 4.85 -24.04
C LYS A 195 16.07 6.15 -24.82
N THR A 196 14.98 6.91 -24.94
CA THR A 196 14.97 8.15 -25.71
C THR A 196 15.60 9.30 -24.92
N SER A 197 16.40 10.12 -25.59
CA SER A 197 16.88 11.41 -25.08
C SER A 197 16.10 12.59 -25.70
N ASP A 198 15.06 12.34 -26.50
CA ASP A 198 14.19 13.39 -27.04
C ASP A 198 13.32 13.97 -25.92
N ILE A 199 13.69 15.16 -25.45
CA ILE A 199 13.01 15.89 -24.38
C ILE A 199 11.53 16.12 -24.71
N THR A 200 11.17 16.36 -25.97
CA THR A 200 9.77 16.60 -26.36
C THR A 200 8.95 15.33 -26.16
N LEU A 201 9.50 14.19 -26.56
CA LEU A 201 8.87 12.89 -26.35
C LEU A 201 8.76 12.55 -24.86
N ILE A 202 9.84 12.70 -24.09
CA ILE A 202 9.84 12.47 -22.63
C ILE A 202 8.73 13.29 -21.96
N MET A 203 8.61 14.56 -22.34
CA MET A 203 7.65 15.48 -21.74
C MET A 203 6.21 15.15 -22.12
N SER A 204 5.96 14.72 -23.36
CA SER A 204 4.64 14.22 -23.77
C SER A 204 4.22 12.97 -22.98
N MET A 205 5.16 12.05 -22.71
CA MET A 205 4.90 10.86 -21.89
C MET A 205 4.54 11.22 -20.45
N LEU A 206 5.29 12.13 -19.82
CA LEU A 206 5.02 12.60 -18.46
C LEU A 206 3.69 13.37 -18.37
N GLU A 207 3.41 14.24 -19.33
CA GLU A 207 2.14 14.97 -19.38
C GLU A 207 0.95 14.01 -19.51
N ALA A 208 1.01 13.07 -20.45
CA ALA A 208 -0.02 12.03 -20.59
C ALA A 208 -0.20 11.23 -19.30
N HIS A 209 0.90 10.89 -18.62
CA HIS A 209 0.84 10.12 -17.38
C HIS A 209 0.23 10.90 -16.22
N PHE A 210 0.54 12.19 -16.09
CA PHE A 210 0.02 13.04 -15.01
C PHE A 210 -1.43 13.46 -15.20
N MET A 211 -1.87 13.63 -16.46
CA MET A 211 -3.19 14.17 -16.78
C MET A 211 -4.24 13.08 -17.05
N TYR A 212 -3.86 11.80 -16.99
CA TYR A 212 -4.81 10.71 -17.12
C TYR A 212 -5.80 10.66 -15.94
N GLU A 213 -7.07 10.36 -16.22
CA GLU A 213 -8.12 10.21 -15.21
C GLU A 213 -8.07 8.82 -14.55
N TYR A 214 -7.33 8.73 -13.44
CA TYR A 214 -7.26 7.51 -12.65
C TYR A 214 -8.49 7.33 -11.75
N THR A 215 -8.96 6.09 -11.65
CA THR A 215 -9.96 5.70 -10.64
C THR A 215 -9.30 5.40 -9.29
N ALA A 216 -8.03 4.98 -9.30
CA ALA A 216 -7.24 4.78 -8.10
C ALA A 216 -6.76 6.12 -7.49
N LYS A 217 -6.67 6.15 -6.15
CA LYS A 217 -5.99 7.25 -5.44
C LYS A 217 -4.49 7.20 -5.70
N GLY A 218 -3.81 8.35 -5.62
CA GLY A 218 -2.34 8.44 -5.69
C GLY A 218 -1.79 9.19 -6.89
N ALA A 219 -2.62 9.55 -7.87
CA ALA A 219 -2.18 10.26 -9.08
C ALA A 219 -1.42 11.58 -8.79
N SER A 220 -1.77 12.29 -7.71
CA SER A 220 -1.08 13.52 -7.29
C SER A 220 0.38 13.30 -6.89
N ARG A 221 0.80 12.06 -6.63
CA ARG A 221 2.19 11.68 -6.30
C ARG A 221 3.06 11.58 -7.56
N LEU A 222 2.49 11.36 -8.74
CA LEU A 222 3.27 11.17 -9.99
C LEU A 222 4.22 12.34 -10.31
N PRO A 223 3.79 13.61 -10.24
CA PRO A 223 4.70 14.74 -10.44
C PRO A 223 5.85 14.77 -9.43
N VAL A 224 5.59 14.43 -8.16
CA VAL A 224 6.61 14.38 -7.11
C VAL A 224 7.66 13.33 -7.45
N LEU A 225 7.25 12.13 -7.89
CA LEU A 225 8.18 11.08 -8.29
C LEU A 225 9.03 11.49 -9.48
N ALA A 226 8.46 12.19 -10.46
CA ALA A 226 9.22 12.70 -11.60
C ALA A 226 10.25 13.75 -11.17
N PHE A 227 9.91 14.68 -10.28
CA PHE A 227 10.90 15.62 -9.75
C PHE A 227 11.99 14.92 -8.93
N HIS A 228 11.64 13.92 -8.14
CA HIS A 228 12.67 13.18 -7.37
C HIS A 228 13.61 12.42 -8.31
N ALA A 229 13.06 11.75 -9.33
CA ALA A 229 13.84 11.07 -10.36
C ALA A 229 14.81 12.01 -11.07
N ILE A 230 14.35 13.17 -11.55
CA ILE A 230 15.23 14.10 -12.26
C ILE A 230 16.26 14.74 -11.32
N TYR A 231 15.90 15.06 -10.07
CA TYR A 231 16.88 15.55 -9.09
C TYR A 231 17.95 14.51 -8.77
N SER A 232 17.62 13.22 -8.81
CA SER A 232 18.59 12.14 -8.58
C SER A 232 19.68 12.08 -9.66
N VAL A 233 19.39 12.63 -10.84
CA VAL A 233 20.35 12.80 -11.94
C VAL A 233 21.04 14.16 -11.82
N LEU A 234 20.28 15.26 -11.68
CA LEU A 234 20.81 16.63 -11.57
C LEU A 234 21.86 16.78 -10.47
N VAL A 235 21.63 16.17 -9.30
CA VAL A 235 22.54 16.26 -8.14
C VAL A 235 23.90 15.62 -8.43
N LYS A 236 23.95 14.63 -9.33
CA LYS A 236 25.20 13.95 -9.74
C LYS A 236 25.96 14.75 -10.80
N GLU A 237 25.24 15.40 -11.72
CA GLU A 237 25.84 15.99 -12.92
C GLU A 237 26.20 17.48 -12.75
N LEU A 238 25.40 18.26 -12.03
CA LEU A 238 25.56 19.71 -12.01
C LEU A 238 26.45 20.19 -10.86
N GLN A 239 27.43 21.04 -11.20
CA GLN A 239 28.37 21.63 -10.23
C GLN A 239 27.69 22.38 -9.07
N ARG A 240 26.49 22.95 -9.30
CA ARG A 240 25.71 23.60 -8.23
C ARG A 240 25.39 22.66 -7.07
N PHE A 241 25.23 21.37 -7.34
CA PHE A 241 24.89 20.35 -6.34
C PHE A 241 26.12 19.63 -5.77
N LYS A 242 27.33 20.12 -6.04
CA LYS A 242 28.55 19.60 -5.42
C LYS A 242 28.45 19.66 -3.89
N GLY A 243 28.65 18.52 -3.23
CA GLY A 243 28.49 18.38 -1.77
C GLY A 243 27.05 18.49 -1.29
N LYS A 244 26.06 18.27 -2.16
CA LYS A 244 24.63 18.22 -1.79
C LYS A 244 24.12 16.79 -1.86
N VAL A 245 23.10 16.50 -1.06
CA VAL A 245 22.47 15.18 -0.97
C VAL A 245 20.98 15.32 -1.17
N LEU A 246 20.44 14.63 -2.18
CA LEU A 246 19.00 14.44 -2.34
C LEU A 246 18.50 13.50 -1.25
N LYS A 247 17.55 13.97 -0.42
CA LYS A 247 16.98 13.12 0.62
C LYS A 247 16.03 12.06 0.04
N PRO A 248 15.84 10.93 0.75
CA PRO A 248 14.79 9.98 0.43
C PRO A 248 13.40 10.64 0.45
N LEU A 249 12.46 10.11 -0.34
CA LEU A 249 11.07 10.55 -0.27
C LEU A 249 10.43 10.05 1.02
N GLU A 250 9.76 10.95 1.75
CA GLU A 250 8.94 10.57 2.90
C GLU A 250 7.63 9.89 2.44
N GLN A 251 7.16 8.93 3.24
CA GLN A 251 5.87 8.28 3.00
C GLN A 251 4.73 9.24 3.35
N HIS A 252 3.82 9.48 2.40
CA HIS A 252 2.67 10.39 2.55
C HIS A 252 1.74 10.09 3.75
N SER A 253 1.87 8.94 4.42
CA SER A 253 1.10 8.59 5.61
C SER A 253 1.69 9.12 6.92
N ALA A 254 2.89 9.71 6.91
CA ALA A 254 3.42 10.41 8.07
C ALA A 254 2.88 11.84 8.05
N ALA A 255 2.22 12.28 9.13
CA ALA A 255 1.81 13.67 9.24
C ALA A 255 3.06 14.57 9.16
N ASP A 256 3.00 15.69 8.40
CA ASP A 256 4.11 16.66 8.27
C ASP A 256 4.66 17.13 9.63
N SER A 257 3.81 17.11 10.67
CA SER A 257 4.17 17.44 12.06
C SER A 257 5.08 16.41 12.74
N GLN A 258 5.16 15.18 12.23
CA GLN A 258 5.97 14.09 12.79
C GLN A 258 7.35 13.97 12.13
N THR A 259 7.50 14.34 10.86
CA THR A 259 8.78 14.20 10.11
C THR A 259 9.62 15.47 10.14
N GLY A 260 9.00 16.64 10.29
CA GLY A 260 9.68 17.93 10.25
C GLY A 260 10.15 18.35 8.83
N ALA A 261 9.73 17.63 7.79
CA ALA A 261 10.03 17.92 6.40
C ALA A 261 9.56 19.33 6.00
N LEU A 262 10.32 20.00 5.14
CA LEU A 262 10.05 21.34 4.67
C LEU A 262 9.16 21.33 3.42
N GLY A 263 9.40 20.39 2.51
CA GLY A 263 8.58 20.16 1.32
C GLY A 263 8.55 18.67 0.94
N ASP A 264 7.88 18.34 -0.16
CA ASP A 264 7.79 16.98 -0.70
C ASP A 264 9.15 16.39 -1.09
N ILE A 265 10.08 17.25 -1.55
CA ILE A 265 11.44 16.88 -1.93
C ILE A 265 12.41 17.85 -1.29
N GLU A 266 13.50 17.34 -0.72
CA GLU A 266 14.54 18.13 -0.09
C GLU A 266 15.92 17.75 -0.62
N VAL A 267 16.73 18.77 -0.90
CA VAL A 267 18.17 18.66 -1.12
C VAL A 267 18.87 19.31 0.05
N SER A 268 19.78 18.58 0.70
CA SER A 268 20.50 19.04 1.88
C SER A 268 21.97 19.32 1.60
N ASN A 269 22.56 20.17 2.43
CA ASN A 269 24.01 20.36 2.54
C ASN A 269 24.63 19.21 3.36
N GLU A 270 25.95 19.06 3.32
CA GLU A 270 26.69 18.05 4.11
C GLU A 270 26.46 18.18 5.62
N ASN A 271 26.21 19.40 6.11
CA ASN A 271 25.92 19.66 7.52
C ASN A 271 24.44 19.41 7.91
N GLY A 272 23.63 18.86 7.00
CA GLY A 272 22.23 18.53 7.22
C GLY A 272 21.22 19.68 7.04
N SER A 273 21.68 20.93 6.85
CA SER A 273 20.75 22.04 6.56
C SER A 273 20.16 21.93 5.16
N ILE A 274 18.93 22.42 4.96
CA ILE A 274 18.24 22.31 3.68
C ILE A 274 18.78 23.34 2.70
N PHE A 275 19.26 22.89 1.55
CA PHE A 275 19.67 23.76 0.45
C PHE A 275 18.45 24.18 -0.38
N GLU A 276 17.69 23.20 -0.89
CA GLU A 276 16.48 23.42 -1.68
C GLU A 276 15.35 22.51 -1.17
N ALA A 277 14.14 23.06 -1.12
CA ALA A 277 12.91 22.31 -0.84
C ALA A 277 11.91 22.55 -1.96
N LEU A 278 11.18 21.50 -2.37
CA LEU A 278 10.13 21.58 -3.38
C LEU A 278 8.81 21.15 -2.78
N GLU A 279 7.78 21.95 -2.99
CA GLU A 279 6.38 21.64 -2.74
C GLU A 279 5.67 21.52 -4.08
N ILE A 280 5.05 20.39 -4.35
CA ILE A 280 4.42 20.10 -5.64
C ILE A 280 2.92 19.88 -5.42
N LYS A 281 2.12 20.76 -6.03
CA LYS A 281 0.68 20.79 -5.90
C LYS A 281 0.01 20.33 -7.19
N HIS A 282 -0.87 19.34 -7.11
CA HIS A 282 -1.60 18.84 -8.27
C HIS A 282 -2.91 19.63 -8.45
N GLY A 283 -3.11 20.24 -9.63
CA GLY A 283 -4.36 20.90 -10.03
C GLY A 283 -4.70 22.19 -9.27
N MET A 284 -3.81 22.71 -8.41
CA MET A 284 -4.09 23.88 -7.60
C MET A 284 -3.43 25.14 -8.16
N GLN A 285 -4.20 26.22 -8.33
CA GLN A 285 -3.64 27.52 -8.61
C GLN A 285 -2.83 28.03 -7.40
N ILE A 286 -1.67 28.63 -7.66
CA ILE A 286 -0.87 29.28 -6.62
C ILE A 286 -1.54 30.62 -6.26
N THR A 287 -1.86 30.79 -4.99
CA THR A 287 -2.54 31.99 -4.44
C THR A 287 -1.72 32.62 -3.32
N ALA A 288 -2.09 33.82 -2.86
CA ALA A 288 -1.46 34.48 -1.71
C ALA A 288 -1.46 33.60 -0.44
N LYS A 289 -2.49 32.78 -0.25
CA LYS A 289 -2.54 31.82 0.88
C LYS A 289 -1.40 30.79 0.83
N VAL A 290 -1.03 30.34 -0.37
CA VAL A 290 0.10 29.42 -0.55
C VAL A 290 1.42 30.09 -0.14
N LEU A 291 1.57 31.40 -0.38
CA LEU A 291 2.73 32.15 0.08
C LEU A 291 2.77 32.32 1.59
N GLU A 292 1.62 32.55 2.22
CA GLU A 292 1.52 32.57 3.68
C GLU A 292 1.96 31.23 4.29
N ASP A 293 1.55 30.11 3.69
CA ASP A 293 1.97 28.77 4.10
C ASP A 293 3.49 28.58 3.97
N VAL A 294 4.07 28.96 2.82
CA VAL A 294 5.52 28.91 2.60
C VAL A 294 6.26 29.79 3.60
N LYS A 295 5.78 31.01 3.84
CA LYS A 295 6.37 31.95 4.80
C LYS A 295 6.43 31.32 6.19
N ARG A 296 5.35 30.68 6.65
CA ARG A 296 5.34 29.95 7.94
C ARG A 296 6.36 28.83 7.97
N LYS A 297 6.52 28.10 6.87
CA LYS A 297 7.48 26.98 6.76
C LYS A 297 8.94 27.44 6.79
N VAL A 298 9.27 28.60 6.20
CA VAL A 298 10.67 29.08 6.07
C VAL A 298 11.11 30.03 7.19
N MET A 299 10.17 30.58 7.96
CA MET A 299 10.45 31.57 9.02
C MET A 299 11.53 31.13 10.02
N ASP A 300 11.51 29.87 10.45
CA ASP A 300 12.39 29.34 11.50
C ASP A 300 13.42 28.32 10.96
N LYS A 301 13.58 28.24 9.64
CA LYS A 301 14.44 27.24 8.99
C LYS A 301 15.44 27.91 8.04
N SER A 302 16.69 27.46 8.09
CA SER A 302 17.71 27.88 7.12
C SER A 302 17.53 27.09 5.83
N VAL A 303 16.86 27.69 4.84
CA VAL A 303 16.69 27.16 3.49
C VAL A 303 17.08 28.21 2.46
N SER A 304 17.83 27.82 1.42
CA SER A 304 18.29 28.78 0.39
C SER A 304 17.24 29.01 -0.67
N ARG A 305 16.55 27.96 -1.14
CA ARG A 305 15.42 28.09 -2.07
C ARG A 305 14.25 27.19 -1.73
N TYR A 306 13.05 27.70 -1.95
CA TYR A 306 11.81 26.97 -1.78
C TYR A 306 10.99 27.08 -3.06
N TYR A 307 10.76 25.95 -3.73
CA TYR A 307 9.96 25.88 -4.93
C TYR A 307 8.52 25.53 -4.59
N VAL A 308 7.57 26.24 -5.18
CA VAL A 308 6.17 25.86 -5.22
C VAL A 308 5.81 25.61 -6.68
N LEU A 309 5.58 24.35 -7.01
CA LEU A 309 5.30 23.89 -8.36
C LEU A 309 3.87 23.40 -8.47
N THR A 310 3.20 23.69 -9.58
CA THR A 310 1.83 23.20 -9.80
C THR A 310 1.62 22.62 -11.19
N THR A 311 0.78 21.59 -11.31
CA THR A 311 0.31 21.12 -12.62
C THR A 311 -0.76 22.03 -13.23
N HIS A 312 -1.28 23.00 -12.46
CA HIS A 312 -2.23 23.99 -12.97
C HIS A 312 -1.56 24.94 -13.97
N SER A 313 -2.20 25.17 -15.12
CA SER A 313 -1.64 25.95 -16.24
C SER A 313 -1.77 27.47 -16.09
N ALA A 314 -2.47 27.95 -15.07
CA ALA A 314 -2.63 29.40 -14.86
C ALA A 314 -1.29 30.12 -14.68
N ARG A 315 -1.20 31.28 -15.33
CA ARG A 315 -0.07 32.20 -15.17
C ARG A 315 0.03 32.63 -13.70
N ILE A 316 1.25 32.60 -13.17
CA ILE A 316 1.53 33.11 -11.84
C ILE A 316 1.29 34.61 -11.81
N ASP A 317 0.53 35.05 -10.82
CA ASP A 317 0.16 36.44 -10.65
C ASP A 317 1.39 37.29 -10.28
N SER A 318 1.66 38.34 -11.06
CA SER A 318 2.76 39.26 -10.82
C SER A 318 2.56 40.09 -9.55
N ALA A 319 1.35 40.17 -9.01
CA ALA A 319 1.08 40.79 -7.71
C ALA A 319 1.83 40.12 -6.55
N LEU A 320 2.20 38.84 -6.70
CA LEU A 320 2.92 38.08 -5.67
C LEU A 320 4.41 38.45 -5.57
N ASN A 321 4.97 39.16 -6.56
CA ASN A 321 6.40 39.45 -6.63
C ASN A 321 6.92 40.27 -5.44
N GLU A 322 6.10 41.18 -4.92
CA GLU A 322 6.51 42.00 -3.78
C GLU A 322 6.64 41.17 -2.51
N GLU A 323 5.69 40.26 -2.27
CA GLU A 323 5.75 39.34 -1.13
C GLU A 323 6.94 38.37 -1.22
N LEU A 324 7.23 37.86 -2.43
CA LEU A 324 8.42 37.03 -2.67
C LEU A 324 9.72 37.77 -2.34
N ARG A 325 9.84 39.04 -2.73
CA ARG A 325 11.01 39.88 -2.39
C ARG A 325 11.15 40.08 -0.90
N GLN A 326 10.03 40.28 -0.19
CA GLN A 326 10.04 40.43 1.26
C GLN A 326 10.48 39.16 1.98
N ILE A 327 10.06 37.98 1.49
CA ILE A 327 10.50 36.69 2.05
C ILE A 327 12.02 36.52 1.87
N GLN A 328 12.54 36.80 0.67
CA GLN A 328 13.99 36.74 0.41
C GLN A 328 14.78 37.71 1.31
N ALA A 329 14.32 38.96 1.43
CA ALA A 329 15.01 39.99 2.20
C ALA A 329 15.02 39.68 3.70
N ARG A 330 13.93 39.09 4.23
CA ARG A 330 13.78 38.85 5.67
C ARG A 330 14.34 37.50 6.12
N PHE A 331 14.22 36.46 5.32
CA PHE A 331 14.56 35.09 5.70
C PHE A 331 15.71 34.49 4.88
N GLY A 332 16.23 35.22 3.89
CA GLY A 332 17.31 34.73 3.02
C GLY A 332 16.89 33.62 2.04
N CYS A 333 15.60 33.26 2.01
CA CYS A 333 15.06 32.18 1.18
C CYS A 333 14.47 32.69 -0.12
N GLN A 334 14.93 32.14 -1.25
CA GLN A 334 14.36 32.41 -2.56
C GLN A 334 13.14 31.53 -2.80
N VAL A 335 11.95 32.12 -2.76
CA VAL A 335 10.73 31.39 -3.12
C VAL A 335 10.52 31.47 -4.64
N ILE A 336 10.37 30.31 -5.28
CA ILE A 336 10.23 30.20 -6.74
C ILE A 336 8.89 29.54 -7.04
N LEU A 337 8.02 30.28 -7.72
CA LEU A 337 6.73 29.79 -8.17
C LEU A 337 6.86 29.39 -9.64
N ASN A 338 6.44 28.17 -10.02
CA ASN A 338 6.43 27.76 -11.43
C ASN A 338 5.42 26.63 -11.72
N GLY A 339 5.24 26.28 -12.99
CA GLY A 339 4.54 25.07 -13.40
C GLY A 339 5.43 23.82 -13.32
N VAL A 340 4.81 22.67 -13.07
CA VAL A 340 5.44 21.33 -13.07
C VAL A 340 6.07 21.03 -14.43
N LEU A 341 5.27 21.05 -15.51
CA LEU A 341 5.74 20.69 -16.84
C LEU A 341 6.82 21.65 -17.38
N PRO A 342 6.66 22.99 -17.29
CA PRO A 342 7.74 23.91 -17.67
C PRO A 342 9.04 23.67 -16.92
N SER A 343 8.98 23.40 -15.61
CA SER A 343 10.18 23.18 -14.80
C SER A 343 10.90 21.88 -15.17
N LEU A 344 10.16 20.77 -15.34
CA LEU A 344 10.73 19.51 -15.83
C LEU A 344 11.40 19.71 -17.19
N PHE A 345 10.74 20.39 -18.12
CA PHE A 345 11.30 20.69 -19.44
C PHE A 345 12.63 21.44 -19.37
N TYR A 346 12.76 22.44 -18.48
CA TYR A 346 14.03 23.12 -18.25
C TYR A 346 15.09 22.21 -17.62
N TYR A 347 14.71 21.37 -16.67
CA TYR A 347 15.64 20.45 -16.01
C TYR A 347 16.18 19.39 -16.95
N PHE A 348 15.35 18.84 -17.85
CA PHE A 348 15.81 17.88 -18.86
C PHE A 348 16.87 18.48 -19.79
N ARG A 349 16.77 19.79 -20.11
CA ARG A 349 17.77 20.50 -20.92
C ARG A 349 19.12 20.66 -20.22
N LEU A 350 19.18 20.48 -18.91
CA LEU A 350 20.42 20.58 -18.13
C LEU A 350 21.14 19.24 -17.99
N LEU A 351 20.46 18.12 -18.28
CA LEU A 351 21.05 16.79 -18.19
C LEU A 351 22.00 16.54 -19.36
N ALA A 352 23.10 15.86 -19.09
CA ALA A 352 23.97 15.34 -20.13
C ALA A 352 23.23 14.27 -20.96
N GLU A 353 22.56 13.34 -20.28
CA GLU A 353 21.81 12.25 -20.89
C GLU A 353 20.38 12.18 -20.32
N PRO A 354 19.37 12.78 -20.99
CA PRO A 354 17.99 12.76 -20.53
C PRO A 354 17.41 11.36 -20.28
N ALA A 355 17.89 10.34 -20.98
CA ALA A 355 17.45 8.95 -20.82
C ALA A 355 17.73 8.38 -19.40
N GLU A 356 18.73 8.90 -18.68
CA GLU A 356 19.06 8.47 -17.31
C GLU A 356 17.95 8.78 -16.29
N PHE A 357 16.97 9.60 -16.66
CA PHE A 357 15.75 9.82 -15.89
C PHE A 357 14.90 8.55 -15.74
N PHE A 358 14.78 7.74 -16.80
CA PHE A 358 13.80 6.67 -16.86
C PHE A 358 14.04 5.55 -15.83
N PRO A 359 15.26 5.05 -15.62
CA PRO A 359 15.52 4.07 -14.56
C PRO A 359 15.16 4.60 -13.17
N ALA A 360 15.44 5.88 -12.90
CA ALA A 360 15.10 6.51 -11.63
C ALA A 360 13.58 6.61 -11.44
N TYR A 361 12.85 7.04 -12.47
CA TYR A 361 11.39 7.17 -12.43
C TYR A 361 10.70 5.80 -12.34
N ALA A 362 11.14 4.81 -13.12
CA ALA A 362 10.61 3.45 -13.13
C ALA A 362 10.74 2.77 -11.76
N ARG A 363 11.90 2.91 -11.11
CA ARG A 363 12.12 2.43 -9.74
C ARG A 363 11.14 3.07 -8.76
N LEU A 364 10.96 4.39 -8.81
CA LEU A 364 10.02 5.09 -7.92
C LEU A 364 8.56 4.65 -8.13
N LEU A 365 8.12 4.42 -9.37
CA LEU A 365 6.78 3.88 -9.67
C LEU A 365 6.58 2.47 -9.13
N LYS A 366 7.65 1.67 -9.04
CA LYS A 366 7.62 0.32 -8.49
C LYS A 366 7.56 0.32 -6.96
N GLU A 367 8.32 1.20 -6.31
CA GLU A 367 8.54 1.17 -4.86
C GLU A 367 7.56 2.04 -4.05
N ASP A 368 7.03 3.12 -4.62
CA ASP A 368 6.16 4.04 -3.87
C ASP A 368 4.77 3.44 -3.65
N LYS A 369 4.39 3.30 -2.38
CA LYS A 369 3.13 2.66 -1.94
C LYS A 369 1.88 3.44 -2.32
N ALA A 370 1.99 4.75 -2.60
CA ALA A 370 0.87 5.54 -3.09
C ALA A 370 0.56 5.23 -4.56
N ILE A 371 1.51 4.62 -5.29
CA ILE A 371 1.34 4.25 -6.69
C ILE A 371 0.67 2.88 -6.80
N SER A 372 -0.58 2.90 -7.26
CA SER A 372 -1.34 1.69 -7.58
C SER A 372 -0.87 1.00 -8.88
N PHE A 373 -1.33 -0.24 -9.08
CA PHE A 373 -1.14 -1.00 -10.32
C PHE A 373 -1.61 -0.23 -11.56
N GLN A 374 -2.74 0.48 -11.48
CA GLN A 374 -3.31 1.23 -12.60
C GLN A 374 -2.35 2.31 -13.12
N HIS A 375 -1.63 3.00 -12.22
CA HIS A 375 -0.66 4.01 -12.63
C HIS A 375 0.55 3.40 -13.34
N ARG A 376 1.02 2.23 -12.87
CA ARG A 376 2.13 1.48 -13.46
C ARG A 376 1.76 0.95 -14.86
N GLU A 377 0.56 0.40 -14.98
CA GLU A 377 0.03 -0.09 -16.25
C GLU A 377 -0.10 1.06 -17.26
N MET A 378 -0.66 2.20 -16.84
CA MET A 378 -0.80 3.38 -17.70
C MET A 378 0.56 3.90 -18.17
N TRP A 379 1.56 3.97 -17.27
CA TRP A 379 2.92 4.33 -17.66
C TRP A 379 3.45 3.42 -18.77
N ASN A 380 3.33 2.10 -18.60
CA ASN A 380 3.82 1.15 -19.60
C ASN A 380 3.14 1.32 -20.95
N ARG A 381 1.82 1.54 -20.98
CA ARG A 381 1.10 1.82 -22.23
C ARG A 381 1.65 3.08 -22.92
N ILE A 382 1.86 4.16 -22.17
CA ILE A 382 2.42 5.42 -22.70
C ILE A 382 3.86 5.23 -23.19
N ALA A 383 4.68 4.51 -22.42
CA ALA A 383 6.12 4.38 -22.65
C ALA A 383 6.47 3.40 -23.79
N VAL A 384 5.63 2.41 -24.05
CA VAL A 384 5.86 1.36 -25.08
C VAL A 384 5.12 1.66 -26.38
N GLY A 385 4.02 2.43 -26.34
CA GLY A 385 3.18 2.75 -27.50
C GLY A 385 1.91 1.92 -27.55
#